data_AF-A0AAI8HLU0-F1
#
_entry.id   AF-A0AAI8HLU0-F1
#
_cell.length_a   1.000
_cell.length_b   1.000
_cell.length_c   1.000
_cell.angle_alpha   90.00
_cell.angle_beta   90.00
_cell.angle_gamma   90.00
#
_symmetry.space_group_name_H-M   'P 1'
#
loop_
_entity.id
_entity.type
_entity.pdbx_description
1 polymer ?
#
loop_
_entity_poly.entity_id
_entity_poly.type
_entity_poly.pdbx_seq_one_letter_code
_entity_poly.pdbx_strand_id
1 'polypeptide(L)' 'MVKVCKSHVKDIVCILDTPHVQRVKNSKDQCSICNKEAEYHFFYRNPLQEYVLALKVKTKNQLII' A
#
# COMPACT_ATOMS: atom_id res chain seq x y z
N MET A 1 -1.99 4.10 3.14
CA MET A 1 -2.33 2.93 2.30
C MET A 1 -3.84 2.75 2.32
N VAL A 2 -4.49 2.76 1.16
CA VAL A 2 -5.95 2.54 1.03
C VAL A 2 -6.18 1.08 0.64
N LYS A 3 -7.16 0.41 1.26
CA LYS A 3 -7.43 -1.02 1.03
C LYS A 3 -8.85 -1.18 0.49
N VAL A 4 -9.02 -1.86 -0.64
CA VAL A 4 -10.35 -2.03 -1.25
C VAL A 4 -10.58 -3.41 -1.83
N CYS A 5 -11.86 -3.79 -1.86
CA CYS A 5 -12.34 -4.96 -2.58
C CYS A 5 -12.41 -4.68 -4.08
N LYS A 6 -12.48 -5.74 -4.90
CA LYS A 6 -12.51 -5.65 -6.36
C LYS A 6 -13.56 -4.67 -6.92
N SER A 7 -14.73 -4.55 -6.28
CA SER A 7 -15.79 -3.65 -6.75
C SER A 7 -15.42 -2.17 -6.69
N HIS A 8 -14.61 -1.76 -5.71
CA HIS A 8 -14.25 -0.35 -5.49
C HIS A 8 -12.86 0.02 -6.01
N VAL A 9 -12.15 -0.92 -6.66
CA VAL A 9 -10.82 -0.66 -7.23
C VAL A 9 -10.88 0.46 -8.25
N LYS A 10 -11.87 0.43 -9.16
CA LYS A 10 -11.99 1.44 -10.23
C LYS A 10 -12.23 2.84 -9.66
N ASP A 11 -13.11 2.95 -8.66
CA ASP A 11 -13.43 4.22 -8.01
C ASP A 11 -12.18 4.82 -7.39
N ILE A 12 -11.41 4.01 -6.65
CA ILE A 12 -10.16 4.47 -6.03
C ILE A 12 -9.10 4.83 -7.07
N VAL A 13 -8.95 4.08 -8.16
CA VAL A 13 -7.99 4.42 -9.24
C VAL A 13 -8.34 5.77 -9.88
N CYS A 14 -9.62 6.09 -10.04
CA CYS A 14 -10.04 7.37 -10.61
C CYS A 14 -9.84 8.55 -9.65
N ILE A 15 -9.97 8.31 -8.33
CA ILE A 15 -9.86 9.35 -7.30
C ILE A 15 -8.40 9.64 -6.95
N LEU A 16 -7.58 8.59 -6.86
CA LEU A 16 -6.17 8.74 -6.50
C LEU A 16 -5.37 9.05 -7.77
N ASP A 17 -4.62 10.14 -7.74
CA ASP A 17 -3.69 10.49 -8.82
C ASP A 17 -2.42 9.64 -8.69
N THR A 18 -2.15 8.77 -9.66
CA THR A 18 -0.97 7.88 -9.75
C THR A 18 -0.75 6.86 -8.60
N PRO A 19 -1.77 6.12 -8.13
CA PRO A 19 -1.56 5.15 -7.07
C PRO A 19 -0.80 3.92 -7.56
N HIS A 20 0.18 3.48 -6.78
CA HIS A 20 0.73 2.13 -6.94
C HIS A 20 -0.27 1.12 -6.37
N VAL A 21 -0.65 0.14 -7.18
CA VAL A 21 -1.63 -0.89 -6.79
C VAL A 21 -0.93 -2.22 -6.60
N GLN A 22 -1.12 -2.83 -5.44
CA GLN A 22 -0.70 -4.19 -5.15
C GLN A 22 -1.93 -5.06 -4.93
N ARG A 23 -2.02 -6.16 -5.68
CA ARG A 23 -3.04 -7.18 -5.41
C ARG A 23 -2.55 -8.09 -4.28
N VAL A 24 -3.39 -8.27 -3.28
CA VAL A 24 -3.12 -9.11 -2.11
C VAL A 24 -4.08 -10.29 -2.15
N LYS A 25 -3.56 -11.50 -1.91
CA LYS A 25 -4.38 -12.70 -1.75
C LYS A 25 -4.50 -13.02 -0.27
N ASN A 26 -5.68 -13.45 0.17
CA ASN A 26 -5.96 -13.86 1.56
C ASN A 26 -5.65 -12.77 2.60
N SER A 27 -5.97 -11.51 2.28
CA SER A 27 -5.81 -10.46 3.27
C SER A 27 -6.91 -10.61 4.33
N LYS A 28 -6.57 -10.46 5.61
CA LYS A 28 -7.58 -10.28 6.67
C LYS A 28 -8.11 -8.85 6.72
N ASP A 29 -7.74 -8.04 5.73
CA ASP A 29 -8.05 -6.62 5.70
C ASP A 29 -9.44 -6.39 5.12
N GLN A 30 -10.09 -5.34 5.62
CA GLN A 30 -11.40 -4.91 5.15
C GLN A 30 -11.28 -3.73 4.19
N CYS A 31 -12.16 -3.71 3.19
CA CYS A 31 -12.32 -2.61 2.27
C CYS A 31 -12.75 -1.36 3.03
N SER A 32 -12.03 -0.26 2.84
CA SER A 32 -12.29 1.01 3.51
C SER A 32 -13.63 1.67 3.14
N ILE A 33 -14.34 1.14 2.14
CA ILE A 33 -15.63 1.69 1.66
C ILE A 33 -16.82 0.86 2.13
N CYS A 34 -16.74 -0.47 2.00
CA CYS A 34 -17.90 -1.35 2.24
C CYS A 34 -17.65 -2.46 3.28
N ASN A 35 -16.49 -2.45 3.93
CA ASN A 35 -16.07 -3.41 4.97
C ASN A 35 -16.04 -4.89 4.53
N LYS A 36 -16.22 -5.20 3.25
CA LYS A 36 -15.97 -6.55 2.69
C LYS A 36 -14.48 -6.84 2.64
N GLU A 37 -14.09 -8.09 2.41
CA GLU A 37 -12.68 -8.48 2.27
C GLU A 37 -11.96 -7.64 1.19
N ALA A 38 -10.80 -7.08 1.54
CA ALA A 38 -9.97 -6.32 0.64
C ALA A 38 -9.06 -7.25 -0.18
N GLU A 39 -8.92 -6.92 -1.47
CA GLU A 39 -8.07 -7.67 -2.40
C GLU A 39 -6.95 -6.78 -2.99
N TYR A 40 -7.01 -5.46 -2.77
CA TYR A 40 -6.11 -4.50 -3.38
C TYR A 40 -5.67 -3.45 -2.37
N HIS A 41 -4.37 -3.18 -2.35
CA HIS A 41 -3.75 -2.10 -1.59
C HIS A 41 -3.25 -1.02 -2.53
N PHE A 42 -3.54 0.23 -2.17
CA PHE A 42 -3.20 1.43 -2.90
C PHE A 42 -2.22 2.27 -2.09
N PHE A 43 -1.13 2.68 -2.74
CA PHE A 43 -0.06 3.46 -2.16
C PHE A 43 0.16 4.73 -2.95
N TYR A 44 0.31 5.85 -2.25
CA TYR A 44 0.66 7.15 -2.86
C TYR A 44 2.13 7.21 -3.30
N ARG A 45 2.99 6.31 -2.81
CA ARG A 45 4.40 6.17 -3.23
C ARG A 45 4.73 4.70 -3.42
N ASN A 46 5.73 4.42 -4.25
CA ASN A 46 6.13 3.05 -4.55
C ASN A 46 6.62 2.37 -3.26
N PRO A 47 6.03 1.24 -2.83
CA PRO A 47 6.46 0.54 -1.63
C PRO A 47 7.93 0.07 -1.70
N LEU A 48 8.48 -0.17 -2.90
CA LEU A 48 9.91 -0.46 -3.05
C LEU A 48 10.79 0.74 -2.69
N GLN A 49 10.37 1.97 -3.01
CA GLN A 49 11.10 3.16 -2.61
C GLN A 49 11.08 3.32 -1.09
N GLU A 50 9.92 3.12 -0.44
CA GLU A 50 9.82 3.17 1.02
C GLU A 50 10.68 2.10 1.68
N TYR A 51 10.73 0.88 1.14
CA TYR A 51 11.56 -0.19 1.65
C TYR A 51 13.06 0.13 1.52
N VAL A 52 13.49 0.62 0.35
CA VAL A 52 14.89 1.05 0.14
C VAL A 52 15.26 2.21 1.05
N LEU A 53 14.37 3.18 1.27
CA LEU A 53 14.55 4.27 2.22
C LEU A 53 14.70 3.73 3.66
N ALA A 54 13.83 2.82 4.09
CA ALA A 54 13.89 2.21 5.42
C ALA A 54 15.20 1.42 5.63
N LEU A 55 15.68 0.70 4.62
CA LEU A 55 16.97 0.01 4.66
C LEU A 55 18.15 0.99 4.81
N LYS A 56 18.13 2.10 4.05
CA LYS A 56 19.16 3.15 4.14
C LYS A 56 19.18 3.85 5.51
N VAL A 57 18.03 4.00 6.17
CA VAL A 57 17.94 4.57 7.52
C VAL A 57 18.51 3.59 8.56
N LYS A 58 18.22 2.29 8.44
CA LYS A 58 18.79 1.26 9.33
C LYS A 58 20.32 1.18 9.22
N THR A 59 20.88 1.27 8.03
CA THR A 59 22.35 1.26 7.87
C THR A 59 23.01 2.53 8.38
N LYS A 60 22.34 3.69 8.34
CA LYS A 60 22.84 4.93 8.96
C LYS A 60 22.78 4.90 10.49
N ASN A 61 21.73 4.32 11.09
CA ASN A 61 21.60 4.24 12.55
C ASN A 61 22.44 3.12 13.21
N GLN A 62 23.13 2.28 12.43
CA GLN A 62 24.09 1.29 12.94
C GLN A 62 25.55 1.79 12.95
N LEU A 63 25.80 3.03 12.57
CA LEU A 63 27.12 3.68 12.68
C LEU A 63 27.12 4.70 13.82
N ILE A 64 27.05 4.21 15.05
CA ILE A 64 27.56 4.93 16.23
C ILE A 64 28.45 3.91 16.95
N ILE A 65 29.75 3.99 16.68
CA ILE A 65 30.82 3.36 17.44
C ILE A 65 31.34 4.40 18.42
#